data_AF-A0A3D0MIU3-F1
#
_entry.id   AF-A0A3D0MIU3-F1
#
_cell.length_a   1.000
_cell.length_b   1.000
_cell.length_c   1.000
_cell.angle_alpha   90.00
_cell.angle_beta   90.00
_cell.angle_gamma   90.00
#
_symmetry.space_group_name_H-M   'P 1'
#
loop_
_entity.id
_entity.type
_entity.pdbx_description
1 polymer ?
#
loop_
_entity_poly.entity_id
_entity_poly.type
_entity_poly.pdbx_seq_one_letter_code
_entity_poly.pdbx_strand_id
1 'polypeptide(L)'
;WCAQGFTTAITTRIGFGIERRLGAAMTLSLIGMLPEVGHFGMAFAPGQAGIVIALMLFAGRGLNQVILVNALNRRVPSEFRATANSFTSFLFRLIFILTGPVIGFVAQLQLLGMALTVIGASYIAVFVMVMIPLIQWVKNIQQRVAA
;
A
#
# COMPACT_ATOMS: atom_id res chain seq x y z
N TRP A 1 17.32 -4.73 0.44
CA TRP A 1 17.36 -3.63 -0.55
C TRP A 1 17.14 -4.09 -1.99
N CYS A 2 18.02 -4.90 -2.60
CA CYS A 2 17.87 -5.31 -4.00
C CYS A 2 16.52 -6.00 -4.29
N ALA A 3 16.17 -7.05 -3.55
CA ALA A 3 14.90 -7.78 -3.75
C ALA A 3 13.66 -6.88 -3.64
N GLN A 4 13.64 -5.96 -2.67
CA GLN A 4 12.53 -5.03 -2.46
C GLN A 4 12.36 -4.07 -3.65
N GLY A 5 13.47 -3.51 -4.15
CA GLY A 5 13.47 -2.63 -5.32
C GLY A 5 13.04 -3.36 -6.58
N PHE A 6 13.54 -4.59 -6.77
CA PHE A 6 13.18 -5.45 -7.88
C PHE A 6 11.69 -5.82 -7.87
N THR A 7 11.15 -6.24 -6.72
CA THR A 7 9.71 -6.54 -6.57
C THR A 7 8.86 -5.30 -6.87
N THR A 8 9.26 -4.13 -6.34
CA THR A 8 8.54 -2.87 -6.60
C THR A 8 8.54 -2.56 -8.09
N ALA A 9 9.70 -2.60 -8.75
CA ALA A 9 9.82 -2.29 -10.18
C ALA A 9 9.02 -3.24 -11.08
N ILE A 10 9.11 -4.55 -10.82
CA ILE A 10 8.31 -5.55 -11.54
C ILE A 10 6.82 -5.30 -11.33
N THR A 11 6.41 -5.08 -10.08
CA THR A 11 4.99 -4.92 -9.77
C THR A 11 4.43 -3.62 -10.35
N THR A 12 5.21 -2.54 -10.40
CA THR A 12 4.83 -1.31 -11.13
C THR A 12 4.62 -1.61 -12.61
N ARG A 13 5.54 -2.33 -13.26
CA ARG A 13 5.43 -2.67 -14.69
C ARG A 13 4.20 -3.54 -14.98
N ILE A 14 3.97 -4.58 -14.18
CA ILE A 14 2.81 -5.48 -14.33
C ILE A 14 1.52 -4.75 -13.94
N GLY A 15 1.58 -3.87 -12.95
CA GLY A 15 0.44 -3.11 -12.42
C GLY A 15 -0.25 -2.25 -13.48
N PHE A 16 0.49 -1.65 -14.42
CA PHE A 16 -0.11 -0.96 -15.57
C PHE A 16 -0.97 -1.90 -16.43
N GLY A 17 -0.52 -3.14 -16.61
CA GLY A 17 -1.28 -4.17 -17.32
C GLY A 17 -2.53 -4.61 -16.55
N ILE A 18 -2.40 -4.77 -15.23
CA ILE A 18 -3.52 -5.12 -14.34
C ILE A 18 -4.58 -4.02 -14.37
N GLU A 19 -4.19 -2.75 -14.19
CA GLU A 19 -5.12 -1.62 -14.23
C GLU A 19 -5.83 -1.52 -15.57
N ARG A 20 -5.11 -1.69 -16.68
CA ARG A 20 -5.70 -1.61 -18.02
C ARG A 20 -6.68 -2.75 -18.32
N ARG A 21 -6.41 -3.97 -17.82
CA ARG A 21 -7.22 -5.17 -18.10
C ARG A 21 -8.36 -5.39 -17.11
N LEU A 22 -8.11 -5.19 -15.83
CA LEU A 22 -9.03 -5.47 -14.73
C LEU A 22 -9.67 -4.22 -14.13
N GLY A 23 -9.20 -3.03 -14.53
CA GLY A 23 -9.73 -1.75 -14.12
C GLY A 23 -9.15 -1.23 -12.80
N ALA A 24 -9.34 0.08 -12.59
CA ALA A 24 -8.89 0.83 -11.42
C ALA A 24 -9.38 0.22 -10.09
N ALA A 25 -10.64 -0.19 -10.03
CA ALA A 25 -11.24 -0.74 -8.81
C ALA A 25 -10.57 -2.05 -8.34
N MET A 26 -10.21 -2.93 -9.27
CA MET A 26 -9.50 -4.17 -8.94
C MET A 26 -8.08 -3.89 -8.46
N THR A 27 -7.36 -2.99 -9.14
CA THR A 27 -6.01 -2.57 -8.73
C THR A 27 -6.01 -1.95 -7.33
N LEU A 28 -6.99 -1.09 -7.02
CA LEU A 28 -7.17 -0.53 -5.67
C LEU A 28 -7.46 -1.61 -4.62
N SER A 29 -8.28 -2.60 -4.97
CA SER A 29 -8.55 -3.73 -4.05
C SER A 29 -7.27 -4.50 -3.73
N LEU A 30 -6.44 -4.77 -4.73
CA LEU A 30 -5.13 -5.43 -4.55
C LEU A 30 -4.16 -4.59 -3.69
N ILE A 31 -4.12 -3.27 -3.90
CA ILE A 31 -3.30 -2.35 -3.09
C ILE A 31 -3.70 -2.41 -1.62
N GLY A 32 -5.01 -2.52 -1.35
CA GLY A 32 -5.56 -2.59 -0.01
C GLY A 32 -5.29 -3.93 0.69
N MET A 33 -5.44 -5.05 -0.02
CA MET A 33 -5.32 -6.40 0.55
C MET A 33 -3.88 -6.88 0.73
N LEU A 34 -2.95 -6.49 -0.16
CA LEU A 34 -1.57 -6.97 -0.11
C LEU A 34 -0.85 -6.69 1.23
N PRO A 35 -0.98 -5.49 1.85
CA PRO A 35 -0.42 -5.23 3.16
C PRO A 35 -0.97 -6.13 4.26
N GLU A 36 -2.26 -6.45 4.23
CA GLU A 36 -2.92 -7.29 5.23
C GLU A 36 -2.35 -8.70 5.17
N VAL A 37 -2.39 -9.32 3.98
CA VAL A 37 -1.85 -10.66 3.74
C VAL A 37 -0.35 -10.70 4.05
N GLY A 38 0.39 -9.64 3.72
CA GLY A 38 1.82 -9.54 4.03
C GLY A 38 2.10 -9.55 5.53
N HIS A 39 1.42 -8.71 6.32
CA HIS A 39 1.67 -8.62 7.76
C HIS A 39 1.19 -9.86 8.53
N PHE A 40 -0.02 -10.35 8.25
CA PHE A 40 -0.50 -11.59 8.87
C PHE A 40 0.33 -12.80 8.44
N GLY A 41 0.66 -12.91 7.15
CA GLY A 41 1.52 -14.00 6.67
C GLY A 41 2.89 -14.00 7.33
N MET A 42 3.51 -12.82 7.53
CA MET A 42 4.76 -12.71 8.30
C MET A 42 4.57 -13.05 9.79
N ALA A 43 3.41 -12.75 10.39
CA ALA A 43 3.15 -13.06 11.80
C ALA A 43 3.10 -14.58 12.06
N PHE A 44 2.60 -15.35 11.09
CA PHE A 44 2.40 -16.81 11.23
C PHE A 44 3.48 -17.67 10.55
N ALA A 45 4.30 -17.11 9.66
CA ALA A 45 5.36 -17.83 8.96
C ALA A 45 6.76 -17.40 9.44
N PRO A 46 7.38 -18.13 10.38
CA PRO A 46 8.69 -17.77 10.90
C PRO A 46 9.83 -17.99 9.88
N GLY A 47 10.96 -17.33 10.13
CA GLY A 47 12.20 -17.53 9.37
C GLY A 47 12.16 -16.99 7.94
N GLN A 48 12.74 -17.73 7.00
CA GLN A 48 12.90 -17.29 5.61
C GLN A 48 11.56 -17.13 4.87
N ALA A 49 10.55 -17.91 5.24
CA ALA A 49 9.21 -17.81 4.64
C ALA A 49 8.58 -16.42 4.88
N GLY A 50 8.69 -15.88 6.10
CA GLY A 50 8.22 -14.53 6.42
C GLY A 50 8.93 -13.45 5.58
N ILE A 51 10.23 -13.61 5.32
CA ILE A 51 10.99 -12.65 4.47
C ILE A 51 10.46 -12.65 3.04
N VAL A 52 10.15 -13.82 2.48
CA VAL A 52 9.57 -13.93 1.13
C VAL A 52 8.17 -13.31 1.11
N ILE A 53 7.34 -13.58 2.13
CA ILE A 53 6.01 -12.98 2.26
C ILE A 53 6.08 -11.45 2.40
N ALA A 54 7.12 -10.92 3.06
CA ALA A 54 7.34 -9.48 3.19
C ALA A 54 7.45 -8.78 1.82
N LEU A 55 7.83 -9.50 0.76
CA LEU A 55 7.86 -8.95 -0.61
C LEU A 55 6.48 -8.51 -1.10
N MET A 56 5.39 -9.05 -0.56
CA MET A 56 4.02 -8.59 -0.85
C MET A 56 3.80 -7.12 -0.48
N LEU A 57 4.45 -6.64 0.60
CA LEU A 57 4.37 -5.23 0.99
C LEU A 57 5.00 -4.32 -0.08
N PHE A 58 6.11 -4.77 -0.68
CA PHE A 58 6.79 -4.04 -1.74
C PHE A 58 6.06 -4.15 -3.08
N ALA A 59 5.39 -5.27 -3.33
CA ALA A 59 4.46 -5.40 -4.45
C ALA A 59 3.31 -4.38 -4.33
N GLY A 60 2.70 -4.27 -3.14
CA GLY A 60 1.68 -3.26 -2.85
C GLY A 60 2.16 -1.83 -3.11
N ARG A 61 3.40 -1.51 -2.71
CA ARG A 61 4.04 -0.22 -3.03
C ARG A 61 4.19 0.02 -4.53
N GLY A 62 4.57 -1.01 -5.30
CA GLY A 62 4.66 -0.92 -6.76
C GLY A 62 3.30 -0.60 -7.41
N LEU A 63 2.23 -1.29 -6.98
CA LEU A 63 0.87 -0.99 -7.47
C LEU A 63 0.40 0.42 -7.06
N ASN A 64 0.75 0.87 -5.86
CA ASN A 64 0.40 2.20 -5.36
C ASN A 64 0.93 3.31 -6.29
N GLN A 65 2.14 3.13 -6.84
CA GLN A 65 2.74 4.05 -7.81
C GLN A 65 1.93 4.15 -9.11
N VAL A 66 1.40 3.02 -9.59
CA VAL A 66 0.69 2.94 -10.87
C VAL A 66 -0.57 3.78 -10.87
N ILE A 67 -1.37 3.69 -9.80
CA ILE A 67 -2.70 4.28 -9.77
C ILE A 67 -2.81 5.51 -8.86
N LEU A 68 -2.39 5.42 -7.60
CA LEU A 68 -2.60 6.50 -6.62
C LEU A 68 -1.64 7.66 -6.85
N VAL A 69 -0.34 7.37 -6.94
CA VAL A 69 0.68 8.41 -7.14
C VAL A 69 0.55 9.04 -8.53
N ASN A 70 0.31 8.24 -9.57
CA ASN A 70 0.05 8.75 -10.91
C ASN A 70 -1.23 9.60 -10.95
N ALA A 71 -2.33 9.18 -10.33
CA ALA A 71 -3.56 9.96 -10.28
C ALA A 71 -3.38 11.28 -9.52
N LEU A 72 -2.65 11.28 -8.40
CA LEU A 72 -2.31 12.50 -7.67
C LEU A 72 -1.55 13.48 -8.58
N ASN A 73 -0.48 13.00 -9.22
CA ASN A 73 0.35 13.83 -10.10
C ASN A 73 -0.38 14.34 -11.35
N ARG A 74 -1.40 13.63 -11.84
CA ARG A 74 -2.26 14.07 -12.95
C ARG A 74 -3.31 15.09 -12.54
N ARG A 75 -3.76 15.07 -11.27
CA ARG A 75 -4.79 15.97 -10.73
C ARG A 75 -4.22 17.28 -10.17
N VAL A 76 -2.94 17.29 -9.79
CA VAL A 76 -2.26 18.47 -9.26
C VAL A 76 -1.63 19.29 -10.41
N PRO A 77 -1.86 20.62 -10.48
CA PRO A 77 -1.24 21.49 -11.48
C PRO A 77 0.29 21.43 -11.44
N SER A 78 0.93 21.63 -12.59
CA SER A 78 2.37 21.39 -12.73
C SER A 78 3.24 22.17 -11.74
N GLU A 79 2.87 23.41 -11.42
CA GLU A 79 3.58 24.27 -10.46
C GLU A 79 3.51 23.75 -9.01
N PHE A 80 2.47 22.97 -8.65
CA PHE A 80 2.28 22.44 -7.30
C PHE A 80 2.70 20.97 -7.14
N ARG A 81 2.99 20.25 -8.24
CA ARG A 81 3.35 18.81 -8.17
C ARG A 81 4.57 18.54 -7.29
N ALA A 82 5.60 19.38 -7.36
CA ALA A 82 6.80 19.22 -6.53
C ALA A 82 6.46 19.37 -5.03
N THR A 83 5.64 20.37 -4.69
CA THR A 83 5.16 20.60 -3.32
C THR A 83 4.29 19.44 -2.83
N ALA A 84 3.35 18.96 -3.64
CA ALA A 84 2.49 17.83 -3.29
C ALA A 84 3.28 16.54 -3.03
N ASN A 85 4.29 16.24 -3.88
CA ASN A 85 5.15 15.07 -3.69
C ASN A 85 6.05 15.19 -2.46
N SER A 86 6.61 16.37 -2.21
CA SER A 86 7.40 16.65 -1.01
C SER A 86 6.55 16.55 0.26
N PHE A 87 5.32 17.06 0.24
CA PHE A 87 4.39 16.97 1.36
C PHE A 87 3.96 15.52 1.63
N THR A 88 3.67 14.75 0.59
CA THR A 88 3.38 13.30 0.71
C THR A 88 4.54 12.56 1.35
N SER A 89 5.77 12.86 0.91
CA SER A 89 6.99 12.27 1.47
C SER A 89 7.23 12.70 2.93
N PHE A 90 6.93 13.96 3.27
CA PHE A 90 6.99 14.48 4.63
C PHE A 90 5.98 13.76 5.54
N LEU A 91 4.71 13.65 5.14
CA LEU A 91 3.68 12.95 5.91
C LEU A 91 4.03 11.48 6.13
N PHE A 92 4.52 10.78 5.11
CA PHE A 92 4.96 9.40 5.27
C PHE A 92 6.05 9.25 6.34
N ARG A 93 7.06 10.14 6.32
CA ARG A 93 8.15 10.13 7.32
C ARG A 93 7.65 10.53 8.70
N LEU A 94 6.76 11.52 8.79
CA LEU A 94 6.18 11.95 10.06
C LEU A 94 5.40 10.80 10.71
N ILE A 95 4.52 10.15 9.95
CA ILE A 95 3.78 8.96 10.42
C ILE A 95 4.78 7.88 10.85
N PHE A 96 5.79 7.58 10.03
CA PHE A 96 6.79 6.56 10.36
C PHE A 96 7.58 6.87 11.64
N ILE A 97 7.97 8.13 11.87
CA ILE A 97 8.67 8.56 13.10
C ILE A 97 7.78 8.44 14.32
N LEU A 98 6.47 8.68 14.19
CA LEU A 98 5.52 8.56 15.30
C LEU A 98 5.14 7.10 15.57
N THR A 99 4.86 6.30 14.53
CA THR A 99 4.39 4.92 14.67
C THR A 99 5.54 3.94 14.88
N GLY A 100 6.72 4.20 14.31
CA GLY A 100 7.89 3.32 14.36
C GLY A 100 8.32 2.97 15.80
N PRO A 101 8.51 3.96 16.69
CA PRO A 101 8.81 3.71 18.10
C PRO A 101 7.72 2.92 18.83
N VAL A 102 6.44 3.20 18.56
CA VAL A 102 5.31 2.48 19.17
C VAL A 102 5.34 1.01 18.76
N ILE A 103 5.47 0.73 17.47
CA ILE A 103 5.58 -0.65 16.96
C ILE A 103 6.84 -1.33 17.46
N GLY A 104 7.97 -0.62 17.52
CA GLY A 104 9.23 -1.15 18.04
C GLY A 104 9.14 -1.52 19.53
N PHE A 105 8.48 -0.66 20.32
CA PHE A 105 8.23 -0.92 21.74
C PHE A 105 7.33 -2.15 21.95
N VAL A 106 6.27 -2.28 21.15
CA VAL A 106 5.40 -3.48 21.14
C VAL A 106 6.21 -4.72 20.77
N ALA A 107 7.05 -4.66 19.73
CA ALA A 107 7.89 -5.77 19.29
C ALA A 107 8.99 -6.14 20.29
N GLN A 108 9.38 -5.21 21.17
CA GLN A 108 10.37 -5.45 22.22
C GLN A 108 9.75 -6.09 23.46
N LEU A 109 8.57 -5.64 23.88
CA LEU A 109 7.88 -6.16 25.07
C LEU A 109 7.10 -7.45 24.78
N GLN A 110 6.66 -7.64 23.54
CA GLN A 110 5.88 -8.79 23.09
C GLN A 110 6.65 -9.55 22.00
N LEU A 111 6.09 -10.66 21.54
CA LEU A 111 6.64 -11.38 20.39
C LEU A 111 6.45 -10.55 19.11
N LEU A 112 7.44 -10.61 18.21
CA LEU A 112 7.39 -9.96 16.89
C LEU A 112 6.10 -10.29 16.11
N GLY A 113 5.58 -11.51 16.25
CA GLY A 113 4.30 -11.91 15.64
C GLY A 113 3.11 -11.08 16.11
N MET A 114 3.08 -10.66 17.37
CA MET A 114 2.01 -9.78 17.89
C MET A 114 2.11 -8.38 17.30
N ALA A 115 3.32 -7.81 17.21
CA ALA A 115 3.54 -6.52 16.56
C ALA A 115 3.10 -6.55 15.08
N LEU A 116 3.45 -7.60 14.34
CA LEU A 116 3.02 -7.80 12.95
C LEU A 116 1.50 -7.95 12.83
N THR A 117 0.86 -8.68 13.75
CA THR A 117 -0.60 -8.84 13.79
C THR A 117 -1.30 -7.50 14.04
N VAL A 118 -0.80 -6.69 14.97
CA VAL A 118 -1.34 -5.35 15.26
C VAL A 118 -1.24 -4.43 14.05
N ILE A 119 -0.11 -4.46 13.32
CA ILE A 119 0.02 -3.71 12.07
C ILE A 119 -0.94 -4.26 11.01
N GLY A 120 -1.05 -5.58 10.86
CA GLY A 120 -2.01 -6.19 9.93
C GLY A 120 -3.46 -5.75 10.21
N ALA A 121 -3.85 -5.73 11.48
CA ALA A 121 -5.17 -5.28 11.91
C ALA A 121 -5.40 -3.78 11.64
N SER A 122 -4.38 -2.92 11.80
CA SER A 122 -4.50 -1.51 11.45
C SER A 122 -4.65 -1.29 9.94
N TYR A 123 -4.00 -2.12 9.11
CA TYR A 123 -4.22 -2.12 7.67
C TYR A 123 -5.63 -2.55 7.29
N ILE A 124 -6.25 -3.53 7.97
CA ILE A 124 -7.67 -3.87 7.78
C ILE A 124 -8.55 -2.65 8.07
N ALA A 125 -8.29 -1.93 9.17
CA ALA A 125 -9.06 -0.73 9.49
C ALA A 125 -8.94 0.33 8.39
N VAL A 126 -7.74 0.57 7.87
CA VAL A 126 -7.51 1.49 6.74
C VAL A 126 -8.21 0.98 5.47
N PHE A 127 -8.19 -0.32 5.20
CA PHE A 127 -8.87 -0.89 4.04
C PHE A 127 -10.38 -0.64 4.10
N VAL A 128 -11.00 -0.94 5.24
CA VAL A 128 -12.44 -0.76 5.44
C VAL A 128 -12.84 0.71 5.44
N MET A 129 -12.10 1.57 6.16
CA MET A 129 -12.46 2.97 6.34
C MET A 129 -12.09 3.86 5.15
N VAL A 130 -11.06 3.51 4.39
CA VAL A 130 -10.50 4.37 3.33
C VAL A 130 -10.60 3.71 1.96
N MET A 131 -10.09 2.49 1.81
CA MET A 131 -10.00 1.86 0.48
C MET A 131 -11.39 1.44 -0.05
N ILE A 132 -12.27 0.87 0.77
CA ILE A 132 -13.62 0.48 0.33
C ILE A 132 -14.41 1.70 -0.19
N PRO A 133 -14.55 2.82 0.55
CA PRO A 133 -15.22 4.02 0.04
C PRO A 133 -14.58 4.56 -1.23
N LEU A 134 -13.24 4.56 -1.31
CA LEU A 134 -12.52 4.99 -2.52
C LEU A 134 -12.85 4.11 -3.73
N ILE A 135 -12.86 2.78 -3.55
CA ILE A 135 -13.19 1.81 -4.60
C ILE A 135 -14.62 2.02 -5.09
N GLN A 136 -15.57 2.21 -4.17
CA GLN A 136 -16.97 2.48 -4.51
C GLN A 136 -17.09 3.78 -5.31
N TRP A 137 -16.40 4.84 -4.88
CA TRP A 137 -16.42 6.12 -5.59
C TRP A 137 -15.85 6.01 -7.00
N VAL A 138 -14.74 5.29 -7.18
CA VAL A 138 -14.14 5.04 -8.51
C VAL A 138 -15.09 4.24 -9.40
N LYS A 139 -15.73 3.19 -8.89
CA LYS A 139 -16.72 2.40 -9.64
C LYS A 139 -17.89 3.27 -10.10
N ASN A 140 -18.42 4.11 -9.22
CA ASN A 140 -19.55 5.00 -9.54
C ASN A 140 -19.21 6.01 -10.64
N ILE A 141 -17.98 6.55 -10.64
CA ILE A 141 -17.52 7.45 -11.70
C ILE A 141 -17.43 6.72 -13.04
N GLN A 142 -16.85 5.51 -13.05
CA GLN A 142 -16.73 4.72 -14.28
C GLN A 142 -18.10 4.38 -14.87
N GLN A 143 -19.09 4.08 -14.02
CA GLN A 143 -20.47 3.82 -14.46
C GLN A 143 -21.12 5.07 -15.07
N ARG A 144 -20.95 6.25 -14.48
CA ARG A 144 -21.49 7.51 -15.01
C ARG A 144 -20.89 7.94 -16.34
N VAL A 145 -19.64 7.56 -16.61
CA VAL A 145 -18.96 7.87 -17.87
C VAL A 145 -19.37 6.90 -18.99
N ALA A 146 -19.85 5.71 -18.64
CA ALA A 146 -20.27 4.67 -19.58
C ALA A 146 -21.76 4.71 -19.95
N ALA A 147 -22.57 5.42 -19.18
CA ALA A 147 -24.00 5.66 -19.42
C ALA A 147 -24.21 6.94 -20.24
#